data_AF-A0A1S1QMY0-F1
#
_entry.id   AF-A0A1S1QMY0-F1
#
_cell.length_a   1.000
_cell.length_b   1.000
_cell.length_c   1.000
_cell.angle_alpha   90.00
_cell.angle_beta   90.00
_cell.angle_gamma   90.00
#
_symmetry.space_group_name_H-M   'P 1'
#
loop_
_entity.id
_entity.type
_entity.pdbx_description
1 polymer ?
#
loop_
_entity_poly.entity_id
_entity_poly.type
_entity_poly.pdbx_seq_one_letter_code
_entity_poly.pdbx_strand_id
1 'polypeptide(L)'
;MDSMRARGASAYDIARSRFNDYGSLLRLGRLDDADALLADCQRVFTDTGDLDMVGKTFSARAALANSYGRPDEATRLEYTALRLSYIRPDPNAIAISHHNLANYLDPTTTGLVLAHRIAATLLYHLTGITSTWQANTAQALSHHLTGGPDLDIPDTVAAVDTLVSQVDGVRWAGLVDSLAGNRATADQALHDLINAARALPPEPVSGPDPDRRLAAWEPIISAVATAANARQPLPTEVDQVLDELAKANDWANLVAALRRVLAGDRDRDTLAAHLDDVDTAILAAVLDRLS
;
A
#
# COMPACT_ATOMS: atom_id res chain seq x y z
N MET A 1 7.98 23.91 17.72
CA MET A 1 7.88 23.32 19.07
C MET A 1 7.72 24.39 20.16
N ASP A 2 8.45 25.50 20.04
CA ASP A 2 8.46 26.56 21.06
C ASP A 2 7.09 27.24 21.24
N SER A 3 6.30 27.41 20.18
CA SER A 3 5.02 28.12 20.27
C SER A 3 3.90 27.37 21.02
N MET A 4 3.91 26.03 21.09
CA MET A 4 2.89 25.27 21.84
C MET A 4 3.28 25.06 23.30
N ARG A 5 4.55 24.74 23.57
CA ARG A 5 5.07 24.64 24.94
C ARG A 5 5.04 26.01 25.64
N ALA A 6 5.32 27.09 24.92
CA ALA A 6 5.19 28.46 25.45
C ALA A 6 3.73 28.87 25.76
N ARG A 7 2.73 28.13 25.27
CA ARG A 7 1.30 28.33 25.55
C ARG A 7 0.75 27.35 26.60
N GLY A 8 1.59 26.56 27.26
CA GLY A 8 1.16 25.62 28.30
C GLY A 8 0.43 24.37 27.79
N ALA A 9 0.54 24.02 26.51
CA ALA A 9 -0.06 22.82 25.96
C ALA A 9 0.50 21.56 26.63
N SER A 10 -0.37 20.60 26.97
CA SER A 10 0.04 19.35 27.59
C SER A 10 0.88 18.50 26.63
N ALA A 11 1.63 17.52 27.16
CA ALA A 11 2.35 16.56 26.33
C ALA A 11 1.40 15.80 25.39
N TYR A 12 0.18 15.52 25.86
CA TYR A 12 -0.89 14.90 25.08
C TYR A 12 -1.30 15.76 23.89
N ASP A 13 -1.58 17.05 24.09
CA ASP A 13 -2.02 17.95 23.01
C ASP A 13 -0.96 18.09 21.93
N ILE A 14 0.30 18.14 22.33
CA ILE A 14 1.45 18.18 21.40
C ILE A 14 1.58 16.87 20.64
N ALA A 15 1.50 15.72 21.31
CA ALA A 15 1.57 14.42 20.65
C ALA A 15 0.42 14.23 19.65
N ARG A 16 -0.81 14.59 20.05
CA ARG A 16 -2.00 14.51 19.21
C ARG A 16 -1.90 15.41 17.98
N SER A 17 -1.42 16.65 18.13
CA SER A 17 -1.31 17.56 16.99
C SER A 17 -0.26 17.14 15.97
N ARG A 18 0.83 16.50 16.44
CA ARG A 18 1.97 16.09 15.60
C ARG A 18 1.83 14.69 15.04
N PHE A 19 0.92 13.87 15.58
CA PHE A 19 0.77 12.47 15.20
C PHE A 19 0.78 12.32 13.67
N ASN A 20 -0.08 13.04 12.95
CA ASN A 20 -0.22 12.94 11.49
C ASN A 20 1.01 13.37 10.68
N ASP A 21 2.02 13.99 11.29
CA ASP A 21 3.26 14.38 10.59
C ASP A 21 4.06 13.16 10.12
N TYR A 22 3.86 11.99 10.75
CA TYR A 22 4.56 10.75 10.38
C TYR A 22 4.39 10.42 8.89
N GLY A 23 3.17 10.60 8.34
CA GLY A 23 2.90 10.27 6.94
C GLY A 23 3.71 11.13 5.96
N SER A 24 3.96 12.40 6.32
CA SER A 24 4.84 13.28 5.54
C SER A 24 6.31 12.87 5.66
N LEU A 25 6.74 12.46 6.86
CA LEU A 25 8.11 11.99 7.09
C LEU A 25 8.41 10.70 6.31
N LEU A 26 7.46 9.74 6.28
CA LEU A 26 7.57 8.53 5.47
C LEU A 26 7.72 8.86 3.97
N ARG A 27 6.87 9.74 3.43
CA ARG A 27 6.96 10.16 2.01
C ARG A 27 8.27 10.85 1.65
N LEU A 28 8.94 11.48 2.62
CA LEU A 28 10.23 12.13 2.43
C LEU A 28 11.42 11.20 2.71
N GLY A 29 11.18 9.91 3.03
CA GLY A 29 12.23 8.95 3.37
C GLY A 29 12.90 9.22 4.72
N ARG A 30 12.34 10.11 5.55
CA ARG A 30 12.88 10.49 6.87
C ARG A 30 12.43 9.50 7.93
N LEU A 31 12.82 8.23 7.75
CA LEU A 31 12.29 7.11 8.54
C LEU A 31 12.70 7.17 10.02
N ASP A 32 13.92 7.62 10.32
CA ASP A 32 14.37 7.80 11.72
C ASP A 32 13.57 8.89 12.45
N ASP A 33 13.26 9.99 11.77
CA ASP A 33 12.43 11.06 12.33
C ASP A 33 10.99 10.60 12.57
N ALA A 34 10.45 9.77 11.66
CA ALA A 34 9.13 9.16 11.81
C ALA A 34 9.12 8.19 13.00
N ASP A 35 10.17 7.37 13.17
CA ASP A 35 10.28 6.45 14.30
C ASP A 35 10.33 7.20 15.63
N ALA A 36 11.18 8.22 15.74
CA ALA A 36 11.29 9.05 16.94
C ALA A 36 9.95 9.72 17.30
N LEU A 37 9.25 10.29 16.31
CA LEU A 37 7.93 10.88 16.49
C LEU A 37 6.90 9.85 16.98
N LEU A 38 6.82 8.68 16.33
CA LEU A 38 5.85 7.65 16.66
C LEU A 38 6.12 6.99 18.01
N ALA A 39 7.38 6.81 18.39
CA ALA A 39 7.77 6.33 19.71
C ALA A 39 7.34 7.31 20.81
N ASP A 40 7.53 8.61 20.60
CA ASP A 40 7.08 9.65 21.54
C ASP A 40 5.55 9.69 21.66
N CYS A 41 4.84 9.64 20.52
CA CYS A 41 3.38 9.55 20.49
C CYS A 41 2.88 8.31 21.25
N GLN A 42 3.46 7.14 20.98
CA GLN A 42 3.05 5.89 21.62
C GLN A 42 3.18 5.96 23.14
N ARG A 43 4.32 6.47 23.63
CA ARG A 43 4.56 6.65 25.07
C ARG A 43 3.49 7.55 25.68
N VAL A 44 3.27 8.74 25.10
CA VAL A 44 2.30 9.71 25.62
C VAL A 44 0.88 9.14 25.64
N PHE A 45 0.42 8.52 24.55
CA PHE A 45 -0.96 7.99 24.49
C PHE A 45 -1.16 6.79 25.42
N THR A 46 -0.11 5.97 25.61
CA THR A 46 -0.14 4.87 26.59
C THR A 46 -0.23 5.40 28.01
N ASP A 47 0.61 6.38 28.37
CA ASP A 47 0.62 7.00 29.71
C ASP A 47 -0.72 7.65 30.06
N THR A 48 -1.42 8.22 29.06
CA THR A 48 -2.75 8.83 29.25
C THR A 48 -3.92 7.85 29.13
N GLY A 49 -3.67 6.59 28.76
CA GLY A 49 -4.72 5.58 28.57
C GLY A 49 -5.64 5.82 27.37
N ASP A 50 -5.18 6.57 26.36
CA ASP A 50 -5.95 6.84 25.14
C ASP A 50 -5.81 5.67 24.14
N LEU A 51 -6.57 4.61 24.38
CA LEU A 51 -6.48 3.37 23.60
C LEU A 51 -6.77 3.56 22.10
N ASP A 52 -7.58 4.54 21.71
CA ASP A 52 -7.84 4.85 20.30
C ASP A 52 -6.55 5.37 19.63
N MET A 53 -5.89 6.35 20.26
CA MET A 53 -4.63 6.89 19.76
C MET A 53 -3.48 5.87 19.85
N VAL A 54 -3.48 4.97 20.85
CA VAL A 54 -2.53 3.85 20.89
C VAL A 54 -2.74 2.93 19.68
N GLY A 55 -3.97 2.54 19.37
CA GLY A 55 -4.29 1.73 18.18
C GLY A 55 -3.84 2.38 16.87
N LYS A 56 -4.17 3.66 16.69
CA LYS A 56 -3.70 4.46 15.54
C LYS A 56 -2.18 4.53 15.45
N THR A 57 -1.49 4.59 16.59
CA THR A 57 -0.02 4.60 16.62
C THR A 57 0.57 3.25 16.22
N PHE A 58 -0.05 2.12 16.59
CA PHE A 58 0.36 0.82 16.08
C PHE A 58 0.21 0.71 14.57
N SER A 59 -0.89 1.20 13.99
CA SER A 59 -1.09 1.22 12.52
C SER A 59 -0.06 2.12 11.82
N ALA A 60 0.25 3.29 12.40
CA ALA A 60 1.28 4.18 11.87
C ALA A 60 2.70 3.55 11.95
N ARG A 61 3.01 2.84 13.03
CA ARG A 61 4.27 2.09 13.15
C ARG A 61 4.33 0.90 12.19
N ALA A 62 3.21 0.27 11.86
CA ALA A 62 3.14 -0.74 10.82
C ALA A 62 3.53 -0.15 9.44
N ALA A 63 3.00 1.03 9.11
CA ALA A 63 3.38 1.74 7.88
C ALA A 63 4.88 2.09 7.84
N LEU A 64 5.46 2.47 8.98
CA LEU A 64 6.90 2.69 9.10
C LEU A 64 7.69 1.39 8.91
N ALA A 65 7.30 0.29 9.54
CA ALA A 65 7.94 -1.02 9.38
C ALA A 65 7.90 -1.49 7.92
N ASN A 66 6.76 -1.30 7.24
CA ASN A 66 6.65 -1.58 5.81
C ASN A 66 7.59 -0.68 4.98
N SER A 67 7.72 0.60 5.33
CA SER A 67 8.66 1.52 4.67
C SER A 67 10.12 1.13 4.87
N TYR A 68 10.44 0.41 5.94
CA TYR A 68 11.75 -0.22 6.17
C TYR A 68 11.93 -1.57 5.45
N GLY A 69 10.94 -2.05 4.69
CA GLY A 69 10.97 -3.37 4.06
C GLY A 69 10.80 -4.52 5.05
N ARG A 70 10.04 -4.31 6.14
CA ARG A 70 9.80 -5.31 7.21
C ARG A 70 8.33 -5.71 7.27
N PRO A 71 7.80 -6.42 6.26
CA PRO A 71 6.37 -6.76 6.17
C PRO A 71 5.89 -7.59 7.38
N ASP A 72 6.66 -8.57 7.85
CA ASP A 72 6.29 -9.39 9.02
C ASP A 72 6.11 -8.56 10.31
N GLU A 73 6.91 -7.51 10.47
CA GLU A 73 6.77 -6.57 11.59
C GLU A 73 5.52 -5.70 11.39
N ALA A 74 5.30 -5.20 10.17
CA ALA A 74 4.11 -4.43 9.82
C ALA A 74 2.82 -5.21 10.08
N THR A 75 2.73 -6.48 9.65
CA THR A 75 1.58 -7.35 9.90
C THR A 75 1.29 -7.52 11.39
N ARG A 76 2.32 -7.80 12.21
CA ARG A 76 2.14 -7.96 13.67
C ARG A 76 1.67 -6.67 14.35
N LEU A 77 2.20 -5.53 13.93
CA LEU A 77 1.78 -4.22 14.43
C LEU A 77 0.34 -3.92 14.03
N GLU A 78 -0.06 -4.23 12.80
CA GLU A 78 -1.42 -4.00 12.32
C GLU A 78 -2.46 -4.94 12.98
N TYR A 79 -2.09 -6.18 13.31
CA TYR A 79 -2.92 -7.05 14.16
C TYR A 79 -3.19 -6.41 15.52
N THR A 80 -2.17 -5.78 16.11
CA THR A 80 -2.32 -5.06 17.38
C THR A 80 -3.22 -3.84 17.22
N ALA A 81 -3.05 -3.08 16.13
CA ALA A 81 -3.89 -1.93 15.81
C ALA A 81 -5.36 -2.33 15.69
N LEU A 82 -5.68 -3.36 14.89
CA LEU A 82 -7.03 -3.88 14.74
C LEU A 82 -7.63 -4.29 16.07
N ARG A 83 -6.91 -5.10 16.87
CA ARG A 83 -7.39 -5.53 18.19
C ARG A 83 -7.79 -4.34 19.08
N LEU A 84 -7.01 -3.27 19.07
CA LEU A 84 -7.29 -2.06 19.86
C LEU A 84 -8.45 -1.25 19.27
N SER A 85 -8.50 -1.09 17.94
CA SER A 85 -9.57 -0.36 17.25
C SER A 85 -10.94 -0.99 17.44
N TYR A 86 -11.02 -2.31 17.61
CA TYR A 86 -12.28 -3.00 17.90
C TYR A 86 -12.78 -2.86 19.35
N ILE A 87 -11.98 -2.33 20.29
CA ILE A 87 -12.43 -2.06 21.67
C ILE A 87 -13.43 -0.91 21.71
N ARG A 88 -13.19 0.15 20.92
CA ARG A 88 -14.10 1.29 20.73
C ARG A 88 -14.18 1.59 19.24
N PRO A 89 -15.12 0.94 18.53
CA PRO A 89 -15.14 0.99 17.07
C PRO A 89 -15.32 2.40 16.50
N ASP A 90 -14.29 2.89 15.82
CA ASP A 90 -14.36 3.95 14.82
C ASP A 90 -14.28 3.28 13.44
N PRO A 91 -15.39 3.20 12.69
CA PRO A 91 -15.42 2.52 11.39
C PRO A 91 -14.35 2.99 10.41
N ASN A 92 -13.99 4.28 10.46
CA ASN A 92 -12.97 4.84 9.58
C ASN A 92 -11.57 4.33 9.94
N ALA A 93 -11.22 4.36 11.22
CA ALA A 93 -9.93 3.84 11.70
C ALA A 93 -9.80 2.32 11.47
N ILE A 94 -10.91 1.59 11.64
CA ILE A 94 -10.96 0.16 11.34
C ILE A 94 -10.77 -0.08 9.83
N ALA A 95 -11.48 0.66 8.97
CA ALA A 95 -11.32 0.53 7.51
C ALA A 95 -9.87 0.77 7.07
N ILE A 96 -9.21 1.82 7.61
CA ILE A 96 -7.79 2.11 7.37
C ILE A 96 -6.92 0.91 7.79
N SER A 97 -7.19 0.34 8.97
CA SER A 97 -6.37 -0.77 9.50
C SER A 97 -6.53 -2.05 8.67
N HIS A 98 -7.75 -2.36 8.21
CA HIS A 98 -7.97 -3.48 7.28
C HIS A 98 -7.28 -3.24 5.93
N HIS A 99 -7.34 -2.03 5.38
CA HIS A 99 -6.62 -1.67 4.15
C HIS A 99 -5.11 -1.87 4.30
N ASN A 100 -4.54 -1.33 5.38
CA ASN A 100 -3.10 -1.42 5.68
C ASN A 100 -2.66 -2.87 5.84
N LEU A 101 -3.42 -3.67 6.60
CA LEU A 101 -3.10 -5.09 6.78
C LEU A 101 -3.07 -5.82 5.43
N ALA A 102 -4.04 -5.56 4.55
CA ALA A 102 -4.05 -6.15 3.22
C ALA A 102 -2.89 -5.72 2.31
N ASN A 103 -2.17 -4.65 2.64
CA ASN A 103 -0.95 -4.25 1.94
C ASN A 103 0.30 -4.92 2.51
N TYR A 104 0.27 -5.36 3.78
CA TYR A 104 1.43 -5.95 4.46
C TYR A 104 1.41 -7.48 4.48
N LEU A 105 0.25 -8.09 4.28
CA LEU A 105 0.10 -9.55 4.17
C LEU A 105 0.90 -10.11 2.99
N ASP A 106 1.40 -11.34 3.15
CA ASP A 106 2.06 -12.09 2.09
C ASP A 106 1.11 -12.22 0.87
N PRO A 107 1.54 -11.83 -0.34
CA PRO A 107 0.72 -11.90 -1.55
C PRO A 107 0.18 -13.31 -1.87
N THR A 108 0.88 -14.35 -1.41
CA THR A 108 0.45 -15.75 -1.58
C THR A 108 -0.76 -16.12 -0.73
N THR A 109 -1.09 -15.31 0.29
CA THR A 109 -2.30 -15.45 1.13
C THR A 109 -3.51 -14.75 0.51
N THR A 110 -3.73 -14.93 -0.79
CA THR A 110 -4.64 -14.11 -1.61
C THR A 110 -6.07 -14.01 -1.05
N GLY A 111 -6.62 -15.10 -0.49
CA GLY A 111 -7.95 -15.08 0.14
C GLY A 111 -8.02 -14.16 1.37
N LEU A 112 -6.99 -14.15 2.22
CA LEU A 112 -6.92 -13.29 3.39
C LEU A 112 -6.73 -11.82 2.98
N VAL A 113 -5.83 -11.56 2.03
CA VAL A 113 -5.62 -10.24 1.43
C VAL A 113 -6.93 -9.68 0.87
N LEU A 114 -7.68 -10.50 0.14
CA LEU A 114 -8.95 -10.12 -0.46
C LEU A 114 -10.02 -9.84 0.61
N ALA A 115 -10.12 -10.68 1.63
CA ALA A 115 -11.07 -10.47 2.73
C ALA A 115 -10.83 -9.14 3.47
N HIS A 116 -9.57 -8.79 3.75
CA HIS A 116 -9.25 -7.51 4.38
C HIS A 116 -9.52 -6.30 3.45
N ARG A 117 -9.29 -6.42 2.13
CA ARG A 117 -9.66 -5.37 1.16
C ARG A 117 -11.17 -5.17 1.08
N ILE A 118 -11.92 -6.27 1.00
CA ILE A 118 -13.38 -6.25 1.01
C ILE A 118 -13.89 -5.62 2.31
N ALA A 119 -13.33 -6.02 3.45
CA ALA A 119 -13.69 -5.49 4.76
C ALA A 119 -13.52 -3.97 4.84
N ALA A 120 -12.40 -3.44 4.35
CA ALA A 120 -12.14 -2.01 4.30
C ALA A 120 -13.11 -1.27 3.36
N THR A 121 -13.27 -1.75 2.12
CA THR A 121 -14.14 -1.11 1.12
C THR A 121 -15.60 -1.09 1.58
N LEU A 122 -16.09 -2.19 2.19
CA LEU A 122 -17.48 -2.25 2.68
C LEU A 122 -17.72 -1.28 3.83
N LEU A 123 -16.76 -1.12 4.75
CA LEU A 123 -16.87 -0.13 5.83
C LEU A 123 -16.91 1.30 5.29
N TYR A 124 -16.08 1.63 4.30
CA TYR A 124 -16.15 2.92 3.63
C TYR A 124 -17.49 3.15 2.93
N HIS A 125 -18.00 2.13 2.23
CA HIS A 125 -19.29 2.19 1.56
C HIS A 125 -20.44 2.46 2.53
N LEU A 126 -20.54 1.68 3.61
CA LEU A 126 -21.63 1.79 4.59
C LEU A 126 -21.59 3.06 5.43
N THR A 127 -20.40 3.66 5.62
CA THR A 127 -20.25 4.92 6.35
C THR A 127 -20.42 6.16 5.47
N GLY A 128 -20.44 5.99 4.14
CA GLY A 128 -20.48 7.10 3.18
C GLY A 128 -19.22 7.97 3.19
N ILE A 129 -18.12 7.52 3.80
CA ILE A 129 -16.87 8.26 3.88
C ILE A 129 -16.18 8.24 2.53
N THR A 130 -16.05 9.41 1.91
CA THR A 130 -15.30 9.60 0.67
C THR A 130 -13.93 10.21 0.97
N SER A 131 -12.88 9.59 0.45
CA SER A 131 -11.50 10.06 0.63
C SER A 131 -10.60 9.43 -0.43
N THR A 132 -9.38 9.96 -0.58
CA THR A 132 -8.35 9.32 -1.41
C THR A 132 -8.03 7.90 -0.93
N TRP A 133 -8.05 7.65 0.39
CA TRP A 133 -7.87 6.32 0.96
C TRP A 133 -8.98 5.35 0.53
N GLN A 134 -10.23 5.81 0.54
CA GLN A 134 -11.36 5.02 0.07
C GLN A 134 -11.24 4.69 -1.43
N ALA A 135 -10.88 5.67 -2.26
CA ALA A 135 -10.67 5.45 -3.69
C ALA A 135 -9.54 4.44 -3.95
N ASN A 136 -8.39 4.61 -3.29
CA ASN A 136 -7.25 3.68 -3.38
C ASN A 136 -7.64 2.26 -2.96
N THR A 137 -8.41 2.12 -1.88
CA THR A 137 -8.88 0.80 -1.41
C THR A 137 -9.78 0.12 -2.44
N ALA A 138 -10.72 0.86 -3.03
CA ALA A 138 -11.62 0.33 -4.06
C ALA A 138 -10.88 -0.11 -5.33
N GLN A 139 -9.88 0.66 -5.76
CA GLN A 139 -9.04 0.31 -6.92
C GLN A 139 -8.17 -0.91 -6.63
N ALA A 140 -7.57 -0.97 -5.45
CA ALA A 140 -6.72 -2.08 -5.06
C ALA A 140 -7.54 -3.38 -4.85
N LEU A 141 -8.84 -3.27 -4.56
CA LEU A 141 -9.78 -4.38 -4.63
C LEU A 141 -10.07 -4.78 -6.10
N SER A 142 -10.36 -3.79 -6.97
CA SER A 142 -10.61 -4.01 -8.39
C SER A 142 -9.45 -4.78 -9.05
N HIS A 143 -8.21 -4.37 -8.81
CA HIS A 143 -7.00 -5.03 -9.32
C HIS A 143 -6.91 -6.51 -8.93
N HIS A 144 -7.26 -6.87 -7.69
CA HIS A 144 -7.29 -8.29 -7.29
C HIS A 144 -8.44 -9.05 -7.93
N LEU A 145 -9.60 -8.43 -8.13
CA LEU A 145 -10.74 -9.07 -8.76
C LEU A 145 -10.55 -9.29 -10.27
N THR A 146 -9.71 -8.48 -10.94
CA THR A 146 -9.39 -8.62 -12.37
C THR A 146 -8.17 -9.51 -12.64
N GLY A 147 -7.34 -9.78 -11.62
CA GLY A 147 -6.07 -10.51 -11.74
C GLY A 147 -6.15 -12.02 -12.01
N GLY A 148 -7.33 -12.65 -12.03
CA GLY A 148 -7.45 -14.05 -12.44
C GLY A 148 -8.83 -14.68 -12.25
N PRO A 149 -9.26 -15.59 -13.16
CA PRO A 149 -10.61 -16.16 -13.18
C PRO A 149 -10.92 -17.18 -12.06
N ASP A 150 -9.92 -17.69 -11.34
CA ASP A 150 -10.08 -18.79 -10.36
C ASP A 150 -9.93 -18.35 -8.88
N LEU A 151 -10.10 -17.06 -8.58
CA LEU A 151 -10.07 -16.60 -7.19
C LEU A 151 -11.34 -17.01 -6.44
N ASP A 152 -11.16 -17.73 -5.33
CA ASP A 152 -12.24 -17.96 -4.36
C ASP A 152 -12.51 -16.64 -3.62
N ILE A 153 -13.54 -15.93 -4.07
CA ILE A 153 -13.90 -14.60 -3.55
C ILE A 153 -14.87 -14.79 -2.39
N PRO A 154 -14.55 -14.32 -1.17
CA PRO A 154 -15.50 -14.34 -0.06
C PRO A 154 -16.60 -13.30 -0.32
N ASP A 155 -17.72 -13.75 -0.88
CA ASP A 155 -18.81 -12.92 -1.40
C ASP A 155 -20.00 -12.76 -0.44
N THR A 156 -19.87 -13.29 0.77
CA THR A 156 -20.80 -13.09 1.89
C THR A 156 -20.07 -12.51 3.09
N VAL A 157 -20.79 -11.76 3.93
CA VAL A 157 -20.26 -11.19 5.17
C VAL A 157 -19.77 -12.31 6.09
N ALA A 158 -20.43 -13.48 6.11
CA ALA A 158 -19.98 -14.63 6.87
C ALA A 158 -18.63 -15.20 6.37
N ALA A 159 -18.45 -15.28 5.04
CA ALA A 159 -17.19 -15.75 4.44
C ALA A 159 -16.03 -14.78 4.72
N VAL A 160 -16.27 -13.47 4.57
CA VAL A 160 -15.28 -12.44 4.90
C VAL A 160 -14.93 -12.47 6.39
N ASP A 161 -15.93 -12.56 7.27
CA ASP A 161 -15.72 -12.59 8.72
C ASP A 161 -14.90 -13.80 9.17
N THR A 162 -15.11 -14.97 8.55
CA THR A 162 -14.31 -16.18 8.83
C THR A 162 -12.82 -15.94 8.63
N LEU A 163 -12.45 -15.11 7.66
CA LEU A 163 -11.06 -14.78 7.35
C LEU A 163 -10.54 -13.65 8.24
N VAL A 164 -11.26 -12.53 8.34
CA VAL A 164 -10.75 -11.37 9.09
C VAL A 164 -10.78 -11.56 10.61
N SER A 165 -11.65 -12.43 11.13
CA SER A 165 -11.72 -12.79 12.56
C SER A 165 -10.61 -13.74 13.00
N GLN A 166 -9.71 -14.16 12.11
CA GLN A 166 -8.45 -14.81 12.49
C GLN A 166 -7.53 -13.87 13.27
N VAL A 167 -7.70 -12.55 13.12
CA VAL A 167 -7.06 -11.55 13.96
C VAL A 167 -7.83 -11.45 15.28
N ASP A 168 -7.17 -11.81 16.39
CA ASP A 168 -7.81 -11.79 17.71
C ASP A 168 -8.40 -10.41 18.06
N GLY A 169 -9.63 -10.42 18.55
CA GLY A 169 -10.39 -9.21 18.89
C GLY A 169 -11.16 -8.56 17.73
N VAL A 170 -10.96 -8.99 16.48
CA VAL A 170 -11.79 -8.52 15.35
C VAL A 170 -13.23 -9.00 15.53
N ARG A 171 -14.18 -8.09 15.27
CA ARG A 171 -15.64 -8.31 15.36
C ARG A 171 -16.32 -7.67 14.15
N TRP A 172 -15.83 -7.98 12.96
CA TRP A 172 -16.16 -7.25 11.74
C TRP A 172 -17.63 -7.44 11.32
N ALA A 173 -18.14 -8.67 11.30
CA ALA A 173 -19.53 -8.96 10.93
C ALA A 173 -20.55 -8.20 11.78
N GLY A 174 -20.31 -8.08 13.10
CA GLY A 174 -21.20 -7.35 14.01
C GLY A 174 -21.18 -5.83 13.79
N LEU A 175 -20.01 -5.27 13.46
CA LEU A 175 -19.89 -3.86 13.09
C LEU A 175 -20.65 -3.57 11.79
N VAL A 176 -20.46 -4.40 10.78
CA VAL A 176 -21.12 -4.27 9.48
C VAL A 176 -22.64 -4.41 9.61
N ASP A 177 -23.12 -5.39 10.38
CA ASP A 177 -24.56 -5.53 10.67
C ASP A 177 -25.14 -4.28 11.31
N SER A 178 -24.43 -3.70 12.27
CA SER A 178 -24.87 -2.49 12.94
C SER A 178 -24.95 -1.30 11.98
N LEU A 179 -24.02 -1.18 11.04
CA LEU A 179 -23.99 -0.09 10.06
C LEU A 179 -25.06 -0.27 8.97
N ALA A 180 -25.26 -1.50 8.49
CA ALA A 180 -26.27 -1.83 7.47
C ALA A 180 -27.69 -2.02 8.05
N GLY A 181 -27.81 -2.09 9.38
CA GLY A 181 -29.04 -2.37 10.11
C GLY A 181 -29.36 -3.86 10.28
N ASN A 182 -28.90 -4.73 9.37
CA ASN A 182 -28.98 -6.19 9.50
C ASN A 182 -28.06 -6.91 8.48
N ARG A 183 -27.90 -8.23 8.67
CA ARG A 183 -27.05 -9.10 7.84
C ARG A 183 -27.49 -9.13 6.37
N ALA A 184 -28.78 -9.21 6.08
CA ALA A 184 -29.25 -9.31 4.71
C ALA A 184 -28.93 -8.05 3.89
N THR A 185 -29.10 -6.86 4.49
CA THR A 185 -28.68 -5.60 3.87
C THR A 185 -27.16 -5.54 3.69
N ALA A 186 -26.40 -6.04 4.66
CA ALA A 186 -24.94 -6.08 4.58
C ALA A 186 -24.43 -7.00 3.46
N ASP A 187 -25.00 -8.20 3.31
CA ASP A 187 -24.67 -9.13 2.22
C ASP A 187 -25.03 -8.53 0.85
N GLN A 188 -26.17 -7.85 0.75
CA GLN A 188 -26.54 -7.16 -0.50
C GLN A 188 -25.54 -6.04 -0.84
N ALA A 189 -25.17 -5.21 0.14
CA ALA A 189 -24.19 -4.14 -0.05
C ALA A 189 -22.81 -4.69 -0.45
N LEU A 190 -22.40 -5.82 0.12
CA LEU A 190 -21.18 -6.53 -0.26
C LEU A 190 -21.23 -7.02 -1.71
N HIS A 191 -22.33 -7.66 -2.10
CA HIS A 191 -22.53 -8.14 -3.47
C HIS A 191 -22.47 -6.99 -4.49
N ASP A 192 -23.18 -5.90 -4.23
CA ASP A 192 -23.19 -4.72 -5.10
C ASP A 192 -21.81 -4.08 -5.20
N LEU A 193 -21.07 -4.03 -4.10
CA LEU A 193 -19.70 -3.53 -4.03
C LEU A 193 -18.73 -4.37 -4.85
N ILE A 194 -18.81 -5.71 -4.77
CA ILE A 194 -17.95 -6.60 -5.57
C ILE A 194 -18.24 -6.41 -7.06
N ASN A 195 -19.52 -6.29 -7.44
CA ASN A 195 -19.91 -6.03 -8.83
C ASN A 195 -19.39 -4.66 -9.31
N ALA A 196 -19.52 -3.63 -8.48
CA ALA A 196 -18.99 -2.30 -8.78
C ALA A 196 -17.46 -2.31 -8.91
N ALA A 197 -16.75 -3.05 -8.05
CA ALA A 197 -15.30 -3.20 -8.11
C ALA A 197 -14.81 -3.94 -9.36
N ARG A 198 -15.57 -4.92 -9.86
CA ARG A 198 -15.28 -5.59 -11.15
C ARG A 198 -15.55 -4.68 -12.36
N ALA A 199 -16.54 -3.80 -12.25
CA ALA A 199 -16.91 -2.86 -13.31
C ALA A 199 -16.10 -1.56 -13.30
N LEU A 200 -15.31 -1.33 -12.24
CA LEU A 200 -14.39 -0.21 -12.16
C LEU A 200 -13.42 -0.31 -13.35
N PRO A 201 -13.33 0.72 -14.19
CA PRO A 201 -12.32 0.72 -15.23
C PRO A 201 -10.94 0.58 -14.55
N PRO A 202 -10.00 -0.17 -15.16
CA PRO A 202 -8.62 -0.09 -14.70
C PRO A 202 -8.27 1.39 -14.66
N GLU A 203 -7.72 1.85 -13.54
CA GLU A 203 -7.30 3.25 -13.48
C GLU A 203 -6.39 3.53 -14.68
N PRO A 204 -6.63 4.61 -15.45
CA PRO A 204 -5.53 5.19 -16.19
C PRO A 204 -4.49 5.55 -15.14
N VAL A 205 -3.38 4.79 -15.11
CA VAL A 205 -2.31 4.81 -14.10
C VAL A 205 -2.21 6.17 -13.41
N SER A 206 -2.95 6.38 -12.31
CA SER A 206 -2.88 7.62 -11.54
C SER A 206 -1.94 7.40 -10.36
N GLY A 207 -0.73 6.95 -10.69
CA GLY A 207 0.48 7.38 -10.00
C GLY A 207 0.90 8.75 -10.55
N PRO A 208 2.07 9.31 -10.18
CA PRO A 208 2.60 10.43 -10.96
C PRO A 208 2.58 10.00 -12.42
N ASP A 209 1.88 10.76 -13.26
CA ASP A 209 1.77 10.68 -14.71
C ASP A 209 2.74 9.64 -15.34
N PRO A 210 2.29 8.66 -16.14
CA PRO A 210 3.19 7.77 -16.88
C PRO A 210 4.38 8.52 -17.49
N ASP A 211 4.15 9.73 -18.00
CA ASP A 211 5.17 10.62 -18.55
C ASP A 211 6.14 11.15 -17.47
N ARG A 212 5.68 11.36 -16.23
CA ARG A 212 6.51 11.74 -15.08
C ARG A 212 7.32 10.58 -14.50
N ARG A 213 6.79 9.35 -14.52
CA ARG A 213 7.57 8.14 -14.16
C ARG A 213 8.64 7.88 -15.23
N LEU A 214 8.28 7.92 -16.51
CA LEU A 214 9.25 7.86 -17.62
C LEU A 214 10.27 9.00 -17.55
N ALA A 215 9.86 10.23 -17.21
CA ALA A 215 10.78 11.36 -17.02
C ALA A 215 11.77 11.15 -15.86
N ALA A 216 11.36 10.48 -14.78
CA ALA A 216 12.28 10.12 -13.69
C ALA A 216 13.30 9.06 -14.14
N TRP A 217 12.91 8.19 -15.07
CA TRP A 217 13.79 7.18 -15.68
C TRP A 217 14.61 7.69 -16.86
N GLU A 218 14.34 8.89 -17.37
CA GLU A 218 15.00 9.47 -18.54
C GLU A 218 16.54 9.43 -18.49
N PRO A 219 17.21 9.75 -17.37
CA PRO A 219 18.66 9.65 -17.30
C PRO A 219 19.17 8.20 -17.48
N ILE A 220 18.44 7.22 -16.94
CA ILE A 220 18.80 5.80 -17.05
C ILE A 220 18.51 5.29 -18.47
N ILE A 221 17.35 5.62 -19.03
CA ILE A 221 16.97 5.26 -20.42
C ILE A 221 18.01 5.80 -21.40
N SER A 222 18.39 7.07 -21.26
CA SER A 222 19.40 7.72 -22.11
C SER A 222 20.78 7.09 -21.96
N ALA A 223 21.22 6.82 -20.72
CA ALA A 223 22.50 6.19 -20.45
C ALA A 223 22.58 4.76 -21.00
N VAL A 224 21.54 3.95 -20.80
CA VAL A 224 21.45 2.58 -21.33
C VAL A 224 21.42 2.59 -22.85
N ALA A 225 20.60 3.43 -23.48
CA ALA A 225 20.54 3.53 -24.94
C ALA A 225 21.90 3.98 -25.54
N THR A 226 22.54 4.98 -24.93
CA THR A 226 23.86 5.47 -25.35
C THR A 226 24.92 4.38 -25.22
N ALA A 227 24.99 3.71 -24.07
CA ALA A 227 25.93 2.62 -23.82
C ALA A 227 25.70 1.43 -24.77
N ALA A 228 24.44 1.06 -25.01
CA ALA A 228 24.08 -0.03 -25.92
C ALA A 228 24.40 0.30 -27.39
N ASN A 229 24.18 1.54 -27.86
CA ASN A 229 24.55 1.98 -29.20
C ASN A 229 26.07 2.07 -29.38
N ALA A 230 26.78 2.61 -28.38
CA ALA A 230 28.23 2.74 -28.41
C ALA A 230 28.97 1.42 -28.13
N ARG A 231 28.27 0.38 -27.67
CA ARG A 231 28.83 -0.89 -27.16
C ARG A 231 29.88 -0.66 -26.08
N GLN A 232 29.56 0.23 -25.14
CA GLN A 232 30.41 0.63 -24.04
C GLN A 232 29.76 0.27 -22.70
N PRO A 233 30.55 0.11 -21.63
CA PRO A 233 29.99 -0.06 -20.29
C PRO A 233 29.18 1.18 -19.90
N LEU A 234 28.21 0.98 -19.01
CA LEU A 234 27.47 2.08 -18.40
C LEU A 234 28.41 2.96 -17.56
N PRO A 235 28.10 4.26 -17.40
CA PRO A 235 28.70 5.08 -16.35
C PRO A 235 28.53 4.42 -14.98
N THR A 236 29.57 4.45 -14.15
CA THR A 236 29.62 3.75 -12.87
C THR A 236 28.44 4.09 -11.96
N GLU A 237 28.00 5.34 -11.96
CA GLU A 237 26.87 5.81 -11.16
C GLU A 237 25.55 5.17 -11.61
N VAL A 238 25.35 5.00 -12.91
CA VAL A 238 24.15 4.36 -13.47
C VAL A 238 24.20 2.85 -13.27
N ASP A 239 25.37 2.25 -13.41
CA ASP A 239 25.59 0.81 -13.19
C ASP A 239 25.28 0.43 -11.73
N GLN A 240 25.74 1.22 -10.76
CA GLN A 240 25.43 1.03 -9.34
C GLN A 240 23.94 1.19 -9.03
N VAL A 241 23.26 2.15 -9.65
CA VAL A 241 21.81 2.32 -9.47
C VAL A 241 21.06 1.11 -10.01
N LEU A 242 21.44 0.57 -11.18
CA LEU A 242 20.83 -0.66 -11.70
C LEU A 242 21.11 -1.86 -10.79
N ASP A 243 22.29 -1.97 -10.19
CA ASP A 243 22.62 -3.04 -9.24
C ASP A 243 21.79 -2.97 -7.95
N GLU A 244 21.51 -1.77 -7.43
CA GLU A 244 20.62 -1.63 -6.28
C GLU A 244 19.16 -1.94 -6.64
N LEU A 245 18.70 -1.51 -7.83
CA LEU A 245 17.36 -1.84 -8.32
C LEU A 245 17.18 -3.34 -8.57
N ALA A 246 18.22 -4.04 -9.04
CA ALA A 246 18.18 -5.47 -9.25
C ALA A 246 17.98 -6.29 -7.96
N LYS A 247 18.32 -5.71 -6.80
CA LYS A 247 18.11 -6.34 -5.48
C LYS A 247 16.67 -6.18 -4.98
N ALA A 248 15.89 -5.27 -5.57
CA ALA A 248 14.48 -5.09 -5.26
C ALA A 248 13.62 -6.02 -6.13
N ASN A 249 12.71 -6.78 -5.52
CA ASN A 249 11.88 -7.75 -6.23
C ASN A 249 11.06 -7.12 -7.36
N ASP A 250 10.61 -5.87 -7.20
CA ASP A 250 9.77 -5.18 -8.19
C ASP A 250 10.51 -4.77 -9.46
N TRP A 251 11.85 -4.61 -9.44
CA TRP A 251 12.62 -4.08 -10.58
C TRP A 251 13.64 -5.07 -11.17
N ALA A 252 13.79 -6.25 -10.55
CA ALA A 252 14.78 -7.24 -10.96
C ALA A 252 14.61 -7.69 -12.42
N ASN A 253 13.36 -7.87 -12.86
CA ASN A 253 13.05 -8.29 -14.22
C ASN A 253 13.38 -7.20 -15.25
N LEU A 254 13.06 -5.93 -14.97
CA LEU A 254 13.45 -4.81 -15.82
C LEU A 254 14.98 -4.70 -15.95
N VAL A 255 15.72 -4.75 -14.83
CA VAL A 255 17.18 -4.65 -14.88
C VAL A 255 17.79 -5.80 -15.68
N ALA A 256 17.27 -7.03 -15.53
CA ALA A 256 17.69 -8.16 -16.34
C ALA A 256 17.46 -7.92 -17.85
N ALA A 257 16.30 -7.37 -18.22
CA ALA A 257 16.01 -7.01 -19.61
C ALA A 257 16.95 -5.91 -20.14
N LEU A 258 17.20 -4.85 -19.37
CA LEU A 258 18.13 -3.77 -19.75
C LEU A 258 19.57 -4.27 -19.91
N ARG A 259 20.01 -5.20 -19.06
CA ARG A 259 21.33 -5.87 -19.18
C ARG A 259 21.42 -6.71 -20.45
N ARG A 260 20.34 -7.39 -20.86
CA ARG A 260 20.28 -8.09 -22.16
C ARG A 260 20.33 -7.12 -23.34
N VAL A 261 19.68 -5.96 -23.23
CA VAL A 261 19.82 -4.89 -24.23
C VAL A 261 21.27 -4.41 -24.33
N LEU A 262 21.97 -4.19 -23.22
CA LEU A 262 23.40 -3.85 -23.25
C LEU A 262 24.25 -4.96 -23.89
N ALA A 263 23.86 -6.23 -23.70
CA ALA A 263 24.51 -7.38 -24.32
C ALA A 263 24.19 -7.57 -25.82
N GLY A 264 23.27 -6.77 -26.38
CA GLY A 264 22.95 -6.76 -27.82
C GLY A 264 21.61 -7.39 -28.19
N ASP A 265 20.80 -7.83 -27.23
CA ASP A 265 19.46 -8.35 -27.49
C ASP A 265 18.48 -7.21 -27.85
N ARG A 266 17.67 -7.40 -28.88
CA ARG A 266 16.72 -6.39 -29.39
C ARG A 266 15.32 -6.95 -29.60
N ASP A 267 15.09 -8.22 -29.26
CA ASP A 267 13.79 -8.85 -29.44
C ASP A 267 12.81 -8.36 -28.37
N ARG A 268 11.86 -7.52 -28.81
CA ARG A 268 10.91 -6.84 -27.93
C ARG A 268 10.00 -7.82 -27.20
N ASP A 269 9.54 -8.87 -27.88
CA ASP A 269 8.60 -9.84 -27.32
C ASP A 269 9.31 -10.70 -26.26
N THR A 270 10.54 -11.13 -26.55
CA THR A 270 11.34 -11.92 -25.61
C THR A 270 11.83 -11.12 -24.41
N LEU A 271 12.13 -9.82 -24.59
CA LEU A 271 12.59 -8.95 -23.50
C LEU A 271 11.44 -8.51 -22.58
N ALA A 272 10.21 -8.39 -23.10
CA ALA A 272 9.04 -7.94 -22.34
C ALA A 272 8.26 -9.08 -21.65
N ALA A 273 8.55 -10.36 -21.96
CA ALA A 273 7.73 -11.52 -21.54
C ALA A 273 7.45 -11.66 -20.03
N HIS A 274 8.26 -11.04 -19.17
CA HIS A 274 8.12 -11.09 -17.70
C HIS A 274 8.11 -9.70 -17.06
N LEU A 275 7.82 -8.66 -17.84
CA LEU A 275 7.73 -7.28 -17.38
C LEU A 275 6.28 -6.90 -17.12
N ASP A 276 6.05 -6.06 -16.13
CA ASP A 276 4.77 -5.38 -15.97
C ASP A 276 4.62 -4.24 -16.98
N ASP A 277 3.48 -3.54 -16.97
CA ASP A 277 3.20 -2.46 -17.92
C ASP A 277 4.18 -1.28 -17.84
N VAL A 278 4.70 -0.99 -16.64
CA VAL A 278 5.63 0.13 -16.41
C VAL A 278 7.02 -0.24 -16.90
N ASP A 279 7.49 -1.43 -16.54
CA ASP A 279 8.75 -2.00 -16.98
C ASP A 279 8.78 -2.16 -18.51
N THR A 280 7.67 -2.60 -19.09
CA THR A 280 7.50 -2.73 -20.54
C THR A 280 7.62 -1.37 -21.24
N ALA A 281 7.03 -0.32 -20.68
CA ALA A 281 7.13 1.03 -21.24
C ALA A 281 8.56 1.58 -21.19
N ILE A 282 9.30 1.34 -20.09
CA ILE A 282 10.70 1.75 -19.95
C ILE A 282 11.59 1.00 -20.95
N LEU A 283 11.43 -0.32 -21.05
CA LEU A 283 12.14 -1.14 -22.04
C LEU A 283 11.84 -0.68 -23.47
N ALA A 284 10.58 -0.40 -23.78
CA ALA A 284 10.18 0.08 -25.10
C ALA A 284 10.86 1.41 -25.43
N ALA A 285 10.90 2.35 -24.49
CA ALA A 285 11.57 3.65 -24.68
C ALA A 285 13.08 3.53 -24.90
N VAL A 286 13.74 2.54 -24.28
CA VAL A 286 15.15 2.23 -24.55
C VAL A 286 15.31 1.69 -25.97
N LEU A 287 14.51 0.68 -26.36
CA LEU A 287 14.61 0.04 -27.66
C LEU A 287 14.30 1.00 -28.83
N ASP A 288 13.35 1.92 -28.66
CA ASP A 288 13.02 2.95 -29.67
C ASP A 288 14.18 3.94 -29.92
N ARG A 289 15.17 4.01 -29.01
CA ARG A 289 16.40 4.82 -29.20
C ARG A 289 17.55 4.03 -29.83
N LEU A 290 17.35 2.73 -30.04
CA LEU A 290 18.33 1.82 -30.65
C LEU A 290 17.96 1.45 -32.09
N SER A 291 16.74 1.81 -32.53
CA SER A 291 16.25 1.67 -33.90
C SER A 291 16.77 2.75 -34.84
#